data_AF-A0A1C6RPR4-F1
#
_entry.id   AF-A0A1C6RPR4-F1
#
_cell.length_a   1.000
_cell.length_b   1.000
_cell.length_c   1.000
_cell.angle_alpha   90.00
_cell.angle_beta   90.00
_cell.angle_gamma   90.00
#
_symmetry.space_group_name_H-M   'P 1'
#
loop_
_entity.id
_entity.type
_entity.pdbx_description
1 polymer ?
#
loop_
_entity_poly.entity_id
_entity_poly.type
_entity_poly.pdbx_seq_one_letter_code
_entity_poly.pdbx_strand_id
1 'polypeptide(L)'
;MRSVRLRAALAVARCAARMLPDPRQRARYLEQWQADVHGAAELGLPALRLALGTAGAAARIIATSPKGSTMMLPVGPLALGMRIVGGARGRRRAAVLAILLTLTLLGGVTLLIAG
;
A
#
# COMPACT_ATOMS: atom_id res chain seq x y z
N MET A 1 -0.20 30.41 20.72
CA MET A 1 -0.93 29.65 19.66
C MET A 1 -0.08 28.59 18.95
N ARG A 2 1.20 28.86 18.61
CA ARG A 2 2.07 27.90 17.89
C ARG A 2 2.30 26.58 18.65
N SER A 3 2.46 26.65 19.98
CA SER A 3 2.57 25.50 20.89
C SER A 3 1.31 24.61 20.93
N VAL A 4 0.12 25.22 20.90
CA VAL A 4 -1.16 24.48 20.89
C VAL A 4 -1.32 23.70 19.58
N ARG A 5 -0.99 24.33 18.44
CA ARG A 5 -1.03 23.66 17.12
C ARG A 5 -0.04 22.50 17.02
N LEU A 6 1.16 22.64 17.60
CA LEU A 6 2.14 21.55 17.66
C LEU A 6 1.65 20.38 18.51
N ARG A 7 1.10 20.66 19.70
CA ARG A 7 0.52 19.63 20.58
C ARG A 7 -0.63 18.88 19.87
N ALA A 8 -1.49 19.61 19.18
CA ALA A 8 -2.57 19.02 18.38
C ALA A 8 -2.02 18.14 17.25
N ALA A 9 -1.01 18.61 16.50
CA ALA A 9 -0.37 17.83 15.44
C ALA A 9 0.25 16.52 15.98
N LEU A 10 0.96 16.58 17.10
CA LEU A 10 1.54 15.39 17.75
C LEU A 10 0.45 14.43 18.27
N ALA A 11 -0.67 14.96 18.77
CA ALA A 11 -1.81 14.12 19.17
C ALA A 11 -2.42 13.39 17.98
N VAL A 12 -2.60 14.06 16.84
CA VAL A 12 -3.06 13.44 15.59
C VAL A 12 -2.10 12.35 15.13
N ALA A 13 -0.78 12.60 15.12
CA ALA A 13 0.22 11.60 14.75
C ALA A 13 0.18 10.36 15.67
N ARG A 14 0.01 10.54 16.99
CA ARG A 14 -0.16 9.43 17.95
C ARG A 14 -1.42 8.62 17.67
N CYS A 15 -2.54 9.28 17.42
CA CYS A 15 -3.80 8.62 17.08
C CYS A 15 -3.67 7.84 15.77
N ALA A 16 -3.12 8.45 14.73
CA ALA A 16 -2.89 7.80 13.44
C ALA A 16 -2.02 6.53 13.57
N ALA A 17 -0.89 6.62 14.30
CA ALA A 17 0.00 5.49 14.47
C ALA A 17 -0.67 4.35 15.25
N ARG A 18 -1.50 4.67 16.26
CA ARG A 18 -2.29 3.68 16.99
C ARG A 18 -3.32 2.95 16.13
N MET A 19 -3.69 3.46 14.95
CA MET A 19 -4.64 2.78 14.05
C MET A 19 -3.97 1.74 13.14
N LEU A 20 -2.64 1.79 12.96
CA LEU A 20 -1.94 0.85 12.08
C LEU A 20 -2.07 -0.59 12.58
N PRO A 21 -2.18 -1.61 11.72
CA PRO A 21 -2.49 -2.97 12.16
C PRO A 21 -1.32 -3.65 12.90
N ASP A 22 -0.09 -3.57 12.38
CA ASP A 22 1.10 -4.26 12.89
C ASP A 22 1.79 -3.49 14.05
N PRO A 23 1.88 -4.06 15.27
CA PRO A 23 2.55 -3.44 16.41
C PRO A 23 4.00 -2.99 16.16
N ARG A 24 4.77 -3.72 15.34
CA ARG A 24 6.17 -3.36 15.05
C ARG A 24 6.24 -2.12 14.15
N GLN A 25 5.32 -2.02 13.19
CA GLN A 25 5.20 -0.85 12.32
C GLN A 25 4.65 0.37 13.08
N ARG A 26 3.72 0.18 14.02
CA ARG A 26 3.16 1.27 14.85
C ARG A 26 4.25 2.10 15.51
N ALA A 27 5.23 1.47 16.14
CA ALA A 27 6.31 2.16 16.85
C ALA A 27 7.21 2.96 15.89
N ARG A 28 7.61 2.35 14.77
CA ARG A 28 8.44 3.02 13.75
C ARG A 28 7.73 4.21 13.11
N TYR A 29 6.48 4.03 12.69
CA TYR A 29 5.71 5.13 12.09
C TYR A 29 5.43 6.25 13.10
N LEU A 30 5.22 5.91 14.38
CA LEU A 30 5.04 6.92 15.42
C LEU A 30 6.29 7.80 15.58
N GLU A 31 7.46 7.19 15.67
CA GLU A 31 8.74 7.90 15.78
C GLU A 31 8.97 8.80 14.56
N GLN A 32 8.83 8.25 13.36
CA GLN A 32 9.03 8.97 12.12
C GLN A 32 8.06 10.14 11.96
N TRP A 33 6.76 9.93 12.19
CA TRP A 33 5.76 11.00 12.07
C TRP A 33 5.91 12.08 13.13
N GLN A 34 6.38 11.75 14.33
CA GLN A 34 6.70 12.76 15.34
C GLN A 34 7.91 13.60 14.91
N ALA A 35 8.96 12.96 14.39
CA ALA A 35 10.12 13.66 13.85
C ALA A 35 9.72 14.60 12.70
N ASP A 36 8.88 14.14 11.76
CA ASP A 36 8.39 14.95 10.64
C ASP A 36 7.56 16.15 11.13
N VAL A 37 6.70 15.97 12.15
CA VAL A 37 5.90 17.04 12.75
C VAL A 37 6.78 18.08 13.45
N HIS A 38 7.80 17.63 14.18
CA HIS A 38 8.78 18.51 14.82
C HIS A 38 9.59 19.28 13.79
N GLY A 39 10.15 18.59 12.79
CA GLY A 39 10.90 19.20 11.70
C GLY A 39 10.06 20.20 10.91
N ALA A 40 8.79 19.90 10.62
CA ALA A 40 7.89 20.85 9.99
C ALA A 40 7.69 22.11 10.83
N ALA A 41 7.55 21.98 12.16
CA ALA A 41 7.36 23.13 13.04
C ALA A 41 8.62 24.00 13.15
N GLU A 42 9.80 23.39 13.15
CA GLU A 42 11.12 24.05 13.15
C GLU A 42 11.33 24.83 11.86
N LEU A 43 10.96 24.25 10.71
CA LEU A 43 11.03 24.89 9.40
C LEU A 43 9.92 25.92 9.14
N GLY A 44 9.03 26.17 10.11
CA GLY A 44 7.91 27.10 9.95
C GLY A 44 6.78 26.60 9.03
N LEU A 45 6.81 25.32 8.66
CA LEU A 45 5.79 24.66 7.85
C LEU A 45 4.53 24.34 8.69
N PRO A 46 3.37 24.15 8.04
CA PRO A 46 2.12 23.86 8.74
C PRO A 46 2.10 22.42 9.30
N ALA A 47 2.70 22.22 10.48
CA ALA A 47 2.82 20.92 11.16
C ALA A 47 1.47 20.17 11.32
N LEU A 48 0.37 20.89 11.56
CA LEU A 48 -0.96 20.29 11.64
C LEU A 48 -1.45 19.71 10.31
N ARG A 49 -1.15 20.38 9.19
CA ARG A 49 -1.49 19.88 7.84
C ARG A 49 -0.70 18.61 7.52
N LEU A 50 0.57 18.56 7.95
CA LEU A 50 1.40 17.36 7.82
C LEU A 50 0.85 16.20 8.66
N ALA A 51 0.47 16.43 9.92
CA ALA A 51 -0.14 15.42 10.78
C ALA A 51 -1.50 14.90 10.25
N LEU A 52 -2.30 15.74 9.60
CA LEU A 52 -3.51 15.26 8.91
C LEU A 52 -3.16 14.34 7.73
N GLY A 53 -2.06 14.62 7.03
CA GLY A 53 -1.49 13.74 6.01
C GLY A 53 -1.12 12.36 6.57
N THR A 54 -0.54 12.29 7.78
CA THR A 54 -0.21 11.01 8.43
C THR A 54 -1.47 10.20 8.79
N ALA A 55 -2.56 10.87 9.17
CA ALA A 55 -3.85 10.19 9.37
C ALA A 55 -4.41 9.60 8.06
N GLY A 56 -4.31 10.34 6.95
CA GLY A 56 -4.66 9.84 5.62
C GLY A 56 -3.78 8.65 5.18
N ALA A 57 -2.48 8.71 5.47
CA ALA A 57 -1.56 7.62 5.22
C ALA A 57 -1.91 6.37 6.04
N ALA A 58 -2.22 6.53 7.33
CA ALA A 58 -2.67 5.43 8.18
C ALA A 58 -3.96 4.79 7.65
N ALA A 59 -4.96 5.60 7.26
CA ALA A 59 -6.21 5.12 6.68
C ALA A 59 -5.96 4.32 5.38
N ARG A 60 -5.05 4.81 4.52
CA ARG A 60 -4.65 4.10 3.30
C ARG A 60 -3.97 2.78 3.61
N ILE A 61 -3.01 2.76 4.54
CA ILE A 61 -2.31 1.54 4.95
C ILE A 61 -3.31 0.51 5.47
N ILE A 62 -4.27 0.92 6.30
CA ILE A 62 -5.33 0.04 6.81
C ILE A 62 -6.19 -0.50 5.66
N ALA A 63 -6.61 0.37 4.73
CA ALA A 63 -7.45 -0.02 3.60
C ALA A 63 -6.74 -0.96 2.61
N THR A 64 -5.41 -0.85 2.48
CA THR A 64 -4.61 -1.65 1.54
C THR A 64 -3.88 -2.82 2.20
N SER A 65 -3.97 -2.98 3.52
CA SER A 65 -3.39 -4.11 4.25
C SER A 65 -4.52 -5.10 4.59
N PRO A 66 -4.71 -6.19 3.81
CA PRO A 66 -5.67 -7.21 4.19
C PRO A 66 -5.22 -7.82 5.52
N LYS A 67 -6.14 -7.99 6.47
CA LYS A 67 -5.88 -8.69 7.75
C LYS A 67 -5.17 -10.01 7.44
N GLY A 68 -3.89 -10.11 7.79
CA GLY A 68 -3.07 -11.32 7.67
C GLY A 68 -2.24 -11.47 6.39
N SER A 69 -2.11 -10.45 5.55
CA SER A 69 -1.51 -10.61 4.23
C SER A 69 -0.25 -9.77 4.03
N THR A 70 0.91 -10.40 4.23
CA THR A 70 2.16 -10.05 3.52
C THR A 70 1.98 -10.39 2.04
N MET A 71 1.06 -9.72 1.34
CA MET A 71 0.81 -9.95 -0.09
C MET A 71 0.67 -8.61 -0.78
N MET A 72 1.61 -8.35 -1.69
CA MET A 72 1.49 -7.27 -2.67
C MET A 72 0.20 -7.45 -3.46
N LEU A 73 -0.75 -6.53 -3.28
CA LEU A 73 -1.88 -6.41 -4.19
C LEU A 73 -1.41 -5.67 -5.44
N PRO A 74 -1.69 -6.20 -6.65
CA PRO A 74 -1.36 -5.50 -7.88
C PRO A 74 -2.23 -4.24 -7.97
N VAL A 75 -1.61 -3.08 -8.19
CA VAL A 75 -2.29 -1.80 -8.40
C VAL A 75 -2.08 -1.36 -9.85
N GLY A 76 -3.18 -1.11 -10.57
CA GLY A 76 -3.16 -0.64 -11.97
C GLY A 76 -4.20 -1.33 -12.86
N PRO A 77 -4.05 -1.26 -14.21
CA PRO A 77 -4.95 -1.89 -15.18
C PRO A 77 -5.18 -3.38 -14.92
N LEU A 78 -4.25 -4.05 -14.23
CA LEU A 78 -4.36 -5.44 -13.79
C LEU A 78 -5.47 -5.65 -12.74
N ALA A 79 -5.62 -4.72 -11.79
CA ALA A 79 -6.70 -4.74 -10.80
C ALA A 79 -8.06 -4.48 -11.46
N LEU A 80 -8.09 -3.57 -12.44
CA LEU A 80 -9.29 -3.30 -13.25
C LEU A 80 -9.64 -4.51 -14.13
N GLY A 81 -8.63 -5.13 -14.73
CA GLY A 81 -8.72 -6.35 -15.53
C GLY A 81 -9.28 -7.50 -14.70
N MET A 82 -8.78 -7.72 -13.49
CA MET A 82 -9.30 -8.77 -12.60
C MET A 82 -10.75 -8.50 -12.17
N ARG A 83 -11.17 -7.25 -12.03
CA ARG A 83 -12.57 -6.89 -11.73
C ARG A 83 -13.51 -7.10 -12.92
N ILE A 84 -13.06 -6.83 -14.15
CA ILE A 84 -13.85 -7.01 -15.38
C ILE A 84 -13.88 -8.49 -15.82
N VAL A 85 -12.78 -9.21 -15.60
CA VAL A 85 -12.60 -10.64 -15.94
C VAL A 85 -13.13 -11.56 -14.83
N GLY A 86 -13.39 -11.05 -13.62
CA GLY A 86 -13.88 -11.84 -12.48
C GLY A 86 -15.24 -12.53 -12.65
N GLY A 87 -15.94 -12.33 -13.77
CA GLY A 87 -17.13 -13.10 -14.15
C GLY A 87 -16.80 -14.48 -14.74
N ALA A 88 -17.78 -15.39 -14.78
CA ALA A 88 -17.59 -16.77 -15.26
C ALA A 88 -16.92 -16.88 -16.65
N ARG A 89 -17.12 -15.90 -17.55
CA ARG A 89 -16.46 -15.83 -18.87
C ARG A 89 -14.99 -15.45 -18.81
N GLY A 90 -14.55 -14.68 -17.83
CA GLY A 90 -13.17 -14.27 -17.73
C GLY A 90 -12.26 -15.33 -17.09
N ARG A 91 -12.79 -16.19 -16.21
CA ARG A 91 -12.11 -17.44 -15.81
C ARG A 91 -11.78 -18.32 -17.02
N ARG A 92 -12.72 -18.44 -17.97
CA ARG A 92 -12.51 -19.21 -19.21
C ARG A 92 -11.44 -18.58 -20.11
N ARG A 93 -11.42 -17.25 -20.25
CA ARG A 93 -10.39 -16.53 -21.04
C ARG A 93 -9.01 -16.59 -20.40
N ALA A 94 -8.93 -16.49 -19.08
CA ALA A 94 -7.68 -16.65 -18.33
C ALA A 94 -7.12 -18.08 -18.48
N ALA A 95 -7.99 -19.09 -18.41
CA ALA A 95 -7.58 -20.48 -18.65
C ALA A 95 -7.04 -20.69 -20.07
N VAL A 96 -7.68 -20.12 -21.09
CA VAL A 96 -7.20 -20.21 -22.48
C VAL A 96 -5.84 -19.53 -22.66
N LEU A 97 -5.64 -18.33 -22.09
CA LEU A 97 -4.35 -17.64 -22.15
C LEU A 97 -3.24 -18.41 -21.42
N ALA A 98 -3.56 -19.01 -20.27
CA ALA A 98 -2.62 -19.85 -19.54
C ALA A 98 -2.20 -21.08 -20.36
N ILE A 99 -3.14 -21.74 -21.03
CA ILE A 99 -2.85 -22.87 -21.92
C ILE A 99 -1.95 -22.45 -23.08
N LEU A 100 -2.29 -21.34 -23.76
CA LEU A 100 -1.50 -20.85 -24.89
C LEU A 100 -0.08 -20.48 -24.46
N LEU A 101 0.08 -19.78 -23.34
CA LEU A 101 1.40 -19.42 -22.81
C LEU A 101 2.22 -20.67 -22.46
N THR A 102 1.57 -21.67 -21.86
CA THR A 102 2.23 -22.95 -21.52
C THR A 102 2.70 -23.67 -22.77
N LEU A 103 1.88 -23.71 -23.83
CA LEU A 103 2.25 -24.33 -25.11
C LEU A 103 3.40 -23.59 -25.80
N THR A 104 3.40 -22.25 -25.76
CA THR A 104 4.48 -21.45 -26.34
C THR A 104 5.79 -21.63 -25.58
N LEU A 105 5.73 -21.68 -24.24
CA LEU A 105 6.91 -21.94 -23.41
C LEU A 105 7.43 -23.36 -23.64
N LEU A 106 6.55 -24.36 -23.73
CA LEU A 106 6.96 -25.74 -23.99
C LEU A 106 7.62 -25.86 -25.37
N GLY A 107 7.07 -25.20 -26.39
CA GLY A 107 7.65 -25.13 -27.73
C GLY A 107 9.04 -24.46 -27.74
N GLY A 108 9.18 -23.35 -27.01
CA GLY A 108 10.47 -22.66 -26.85
C GLY A 108 11.51 -23.53 -26.13
N VAL A 109 11.10 -24.25 -25.08
CA VAL A 109 11.97 -25.17 -24.34
C VAL A 109 12.39 -26.35 -25.20
N THR A 110 11.49 -26.94 -26.00
CA THR A 110 11.87 -28.00 -26.94
C THR A 110 12.84 -27.51 -28.01
N LEU A 111 12.67 -26.27 -28.50
CA LEU A 111 13.59 -25.69 -29.49
C LEU A 111 14.97 -25.42 -28.89
N LEU A 112 15.02 -25.05 -27.61
CA LEU A 112 16.27 -24.81 -26.88
C LEU A 112 17.03 -26.10 -26.57
N ILE A 113 16.33 -27.23 -26.41
CA ILE A 113 16.93 -28.54 -26.12
C ILE A 113 17.29 -29.29 -27.42
N ALA A 114 16.54 -29.08 -28.49
CA ALA A 114 16.76 -29.74 -29.79
C ALA A 114 17.72 -28.97 -30.73
N GLY A 115 18.13 -27.75 -30.36
CA GLY A 115 19.17 -26.97 -31.04
C GLY A 115 20.49 -27.07 -30.31
#